data_AF-A0A6N6M7K5-F1
#
_entry.id   AF-A0A6N6M7K5-F1
#
_cell.length_a   1.000
_cell.length_b   1.000
_cell.length_c   1.000
_cell.angle_alpha   90.00
_cell.angle_beta   90.00
_cell.angle_gamma   90.00
#
_symmetry.space_group_name_H-M   'P 1'
#
loop_
_entity.id
_entity.type
_entity.pdbx_description
1 polymer ?
#
loop_
_entity_poly.entity_id
_entity_poly.type
_entity_poly.pdbx_seq_one_letter_code
_entity_poly.pdbx_strand_id
1 'polypeptide(L)'
;MLKTHLTLAFVILSFSLISQVTVNPVLDTQKLAILPFDYAQDGTEIPQSDIETGFFTSSNSMKAFYEEASYGKMTIDGTVYPYRTNQPPLFGTGYTNCYPVDSVIANQPDVDYSIIDNIILFAHDTVSGKSCGAGNSSSEKLPFTTPDGQLEFRRSGFRTEFYFPNDFSNTTSSTIAHELMHSFGNGFHSNSYVKENGEWKVQGYGNVFDILGLRSQASHPCSMLKHKLGWLTDNEIETVVESDTFRIYALEQTLPGQTQSLIIELPNQVDLQPNDTFKFDRLYLEYRGLTGFDSRTALQRRVRLKDNTYYPNDNPHGLSVIGVDCESMGECLPMLIDMHPDPIGGIGASYFPHEASDAPLKLNETYDVENNQISMEVVNVSEGNYIDVYISMPSNTGTETVKSNDIKVYPTPVKNILNIEGHEGRVSVDVYDMYGKLILSEITSKTLDVSDLASGMYILVMKDLTTNEQTQKRIIKN
;
A
#
# COMPACT_ATOMS: atom_id res chain seq x y z
N MET A 1 -17.16 -63.20 -15.13
CA MET A 1 -16.48 -62.08 -15.83
C MET A 1 -16.97 -60.79 -15.22
N LEU A 2 -16.21 -60.23 -14.28
CA LEU A 2 -16.56 -59.00 -13.56
C LEU A 2 -15.97 -57.82 -14.34
N LYS A 3 -16.83 -56.93 -14.86
CA LYS A 3 -16.41 -55.65 -15.45
C LYS A 3 -16.14 -54.67 -14.32
N THR A 4 -14.89 -54.28 -14.12
CA THR A 4 -14.51 -53.16 -13.27
C THR A 4 -14.62 -51.86 -14.07
N HIS A 5 -15.54 -50.99 -13.66
CA HIS A 5 -15.61 -49.60 -14.10
C HIS A 5 -14.53 -48.81 -13.38
N LEU A 6 -13.56 -48.27 -14.12
CA LEU A 6 -12.58 -47.32 -13.62
C LEU A 6 -13.17 -45.92 -13.76
N THR A 7 -13.66 -45.36 -12.66
CA THR A 7 -14.14 -43.97 -12.59
C THR A 7 -12.91 -43.07 -12.59
N LEU A 8 -12.68 -42.35 -13.69
CA LEU A 8 -11.62 -41.35 -13.79
C LEU A 8 -12.07 -40.10 -13.01
N ALA A 9 -11.59 -39.95 -11.78
CA ALA A 9 -11.79 -38.72 -11.02
C ALA A 9 -10.90 -37.62 -11.65
N PHE A 10 -11.52 -36.69 -12.37
CA PHE A 10 -10.88 -35.43 -12.72
C PHE A 10 -10.73 -34.62 -11.43
N VAL A 11 -9.54 -34.62 -10.85
CA VAL A 11 -9.15 -33.61 -9.87
C VAL A 11 -8.89 -32.33 -10.65
N ILE A 12 -9.91 -31.47 -10.71
CA ILE A 12 -9.73 -30.09 -11.13
C ILE A 12 -8.98 -29.42 -9.97
N LEU A 13 -7.66 -29.31 -10.08
CA LEU A 13 -6.91 -28.36 -9.25
C LEU A 13 -7.30 -26.96 -9.74
N SER A 14 -8.20 -26.33 -9.00
CA SER A 14 -8.40 -24.89 -9.08
C SER A 14 -7.12 -24.23 -8.58
N PHE A 15 -6.29 -23.74 -9.50
CA PHE A 15 -5.33 -22.70 -9.15
C PHE A 15 -6.15 -21.46 -8.80
N SER A 16 -6.28 -21.14 -7.52
CA SER A 16 -6.58 -19.77 -7.11
C SER A 16 -5.37 -18.94 -7.55
N LEU A 17 -5.55 -18.09 -8.56
CA LEU A 17 -4.63 -16.98 -8.75
C LEU A 17 -4.68 -16.16 -7.45
N ILE A 18 -3.59 -16.16 -6.68
CA ILE A 18 -3.47 -15.26 -5.52
C ILE A 18 -3.56 -13.85 -6.09
N SER A 19 -4.57 -13.09 -5.63
CA SER A 19 -4.78 -11.72 -6.07
C SER A 19 -3.59 -10.87 -5.60
N GLN A 20 -2.85 -10.28 -6.54
CA GLN A 20 -1.67 -9.47 -6.23
C GLN A 20 -2.01 -7.98 -6.19
N VAL A 21 -1.23 -7.22 -5.42
CA VAL A 21 -1.23 -5.75 -5.50
C VAL A 21 -0.92 -5.33 -6.94
N THR A 22 -1.93 -4.79 -7.60
CA THR A 22 -1.80 -4.28 -8.97
C THR A 22 -1.08 -2.93 -8.92
N VAL A 23 0.10 -2.87 -9.53
CA VAL A 23 0.86 -1.63 -9.68
C VAL A 23 0.23 -0.77 -10.77
N ASN A 24 -0.29 0.39 -10.38
CA ASN A 24 -0.84 1.42 -11.25
C ASN A 24 -0.02 2.70 -11.06
N PRO A 25 1.11 2.86 -11.77
CA PRO A 25 2.07 3.92 -11.48
C PRO A 25 1.47 5.32 -11.60
N VAL A 26 1.72 6.16 -10.60
CA VAL A 26 1.46 7.61 -10.65
C VAL A 26 2.80 8.31 -10.56
N LEU A 27 3.38 8.59 -11.71
CA LEU A 27 4.73 9.11 -11.87
C LEU A 27 4.69 10.50 -12.51
N ASP A 28 5.86 11.11 -12.63
CA ASP A 28 6.08 12.39 -13.30
C ASP A 28 5.22 13.52 -12.71
N THR A 29 5.05 14.60 -13.48
CA THR A 29 4.33 15.80 -13.05
C THR A 29 2.82 15.62 -13.20
N GLN A 30 2.08 15.78 -12.10
CA GLN A 30 0.62 15.93 -12.14
C GLN A 30 0.25 17.42 -12.24
N LYS A 31 -0.56 17.78 -13.24
CA LYS A 31 -0.91 19.18 -13.52
C LYS A 31 -2.17 19.63 -12.76
N LEU A 32 -2.05 20.73 -12.02
CA LEU A 32 -3.09 21.24 -11.13
C LEU A 32 -3.61 22.61 -11.60
N ALA A 33 -4.93 22.79 -11.55
CA ALA A 33 -5.56 24.11 -11.56
C ALA A 33 -6.17 24.39 -10.17
N ILE A 34 -5.66 25.39 -9.47
CA ILE A 34 -6.13 25.74 -8.12
C ILE A 34 -7.03 26.97 -8.22
N LEU A 35 -8.33 26.77 -8.00
CA LEU A 35 -9.36 27.79 -8.08
C LEU A 35 -9.94 28.10 -6.70
N PRO A 36 -9.57 29.23 -6.11
CA PRO A 36 -10.20 29.71 -4.90
C PRO A 36 -11.53 30.42 -5.20
N PHE A 37 -12.51 30.21 -4.32
CA PHE A 37 -13.85 30.78 -4.35
C PHE A 37 -14.08 31.54 -3.04
N ASP A 38 -14.47 32.81 -3.15
CA ASP A 38 -14.78 33.66 -2.01
C ASP A 38 -16.29 33.93 -1.97
N TYR A 39 -16.98 33.11 -1.17
CA TYR A 39 -18.41 33.23 -0.91
C TYR A 39 -18.70 34.18 0.24
N ALA A 40 -17.74 34.41 1.14
CA ALA A 40 -17.90 35.25 2.32
C ALA A 40 -17.79 36.74 2.00
N GLN A 41 -16.86 37.11 1.12
CA GLN A 41 -16.48 38.48 0.76
C GLN A 41 -16.21 39.36 1.98
N ASP A 42 -15.60 38.78 3.02
CA ASP A 42 -15.33 39.44 4.30
C ASP A 42 -13.87 39.93 4.42
N GLY A 43 -13.03 39.67 3.43
CA GLY A 43 -11.62 40.07 3.40
C GLY A 43 -10.71 39.20 4.28
N THR A 44 -11.19 38.03 4.73
CA THR A 44 -10.43 37.08 5.56
C THR A 44 -9.95 35.85 4.80
N GLU A 45 -10.07 35.87 3.48
CA GLU A 45 -9.57 34.81 2.60
C GLU A 45 -8.04 34.69 2.68
N ILE A 46 -7.53 33.47 2.42
CA ILE A 46 -6.09 33.23 2.39
C ILE A 46 -5.51 33.97 1.17
N PRO A 47 -4.43 34.76 1.32
CA PRO A 47 -3.79 35.40 0.19
C PRO A 47 -3.37 34.40 -0.89
N GLN A 48 -3.57 34.74 -2.16
CA GLN A 48 -3.19 33.87 -3.28
C GLN A 48 -1.71 33.47 -3.24
N SER A 49 -0.83 34.39 -2.81
CA SER A 49 0.59 34.12 -2.60
C SER A 49 0.85 33.04 -1.56
N ASP A 50 0.00 32.95 -0.53
CA ASP A 50 0.16 31.97 0.54
C ASP A 50 -0.32 30.59 0.05
N ILE A 51 -1.38 30.55 -0.77
CA ILE A 51 -1.80 29.32 -1.48
C ILE A 51 -0.67 28.82 -2.40
N GLU A 52 -0.12 29.70 -3.22
CA GLU A 52 1.02 29.39 -4.11
C GLU A 52 2.21 28.86 -3.30
N THR A 53 2.55 29.54 -2.20
CA THR A 53 3.67 29.16 -1.35
C THR A 53 3.45 27.79 -0.71
N GLY A 54 2.26 27.54 -0.18
CA GLY A 54 1.93 26.28 0.48
C GLY A 54 1.73 25.10 -0.48
N PHE A 55 1.43 25.33 -1.76
CA PHE A 55 1.37 24.26 -2.76
C PHE A 55 2.71 23.96 -3.41
N PHE A 56 3.50 24.99 -3.74
CA PHE A 56 4.60 24.80 -4.70
C PHE A 56 5.99 25.24 -4.21
N THR A 57 6.11 26.30 -3.40
CA THR A 57 7.44 26.94 -3.20
C THR A 57 8.01 26.79 -1.79
N SER A 58 7.19 26.52 -0.78
CA SER A 58 7.66 26.26 0.58
C SER A 58 8.42 24.93 0.68
N SER A 59 9.37 24.83 1.62
CA SER A 59 9.98 23.54 1.97
C SER A 59 8.98 22.55 2.57
N ASN A 60 7.87 23.04 3.12
CA ASN A 60 6.77 22.25 3.66
C ASN A 60 5.56 22.21 2.71
N SER A 61 5.77 22.49 1.42
CA SER A 61 4.70 22.56 0.44
C SER A 61 4.12 21.18 0.11
N MET A 62 2.92 21.15 -0.48
CA MET A 62 2.35 19.92 -1.02
C MET A 62 3.29 19.27 -2.04
N LYS A 63 3.94 20.08 -2.87
CA LYS A 63 4.95 19.62 -3.82
C LYS A 63 6.11 18.92 -3.13
N ALA A 64 6.71 19.57 -2.13
CA ALA A 64 7.81 18.98 -1.37
C ALA A 64 7.40 17.65 -0.71
N PHE A 65 6.18 17.56 -0.16
CA PHE A 65 5.66 16.31 0.40
C PHE A 65 5.56 15.19 -0.63
N TYR A 66 4.96 15.44 -1.79
CA TYR A 66 4.80 14.42 -2.82
C TYR A 66 6.14 14.02 -3.46
N GLU A 67 7.07 14.96 -3.61
CA GLU A 67 8.43 14.67 -4.04
C GLU A 67 9.17 13.78 -3.03
N GLU A 68 9.05 14.04 -1.72
CA GLU A 68 9.67 13.19 -0.69
C GLU A 68 8.99 11.81 -0.61
N ALA A 69 7.66 11.77 -0.50
CA ALA A 69 6.89 10.55 -0.33
C ALA A 69 7.05 9.58 -1.52
N SER A 70 7.24 10.10 -2.73
CA SER A 70 7.44 9.34 -3.96
C SER A 70 8.91 9.07 -4.32
N TYR A 71 9.85 9.48 -3.48
CA TYR A 71 11.29 9.40 -3.76
C TYR A 71 11.70 10.13 -5.06
N GLY A 72 11.05 11.26 -5.32
CA GLY A 72 11.25 12.10 -6.50
C GLY A 72 10.66 11.53 -7.79
N LYS A 73 9.92 10.41 -7.72
CA LYS A 73 9.30 9.77 -8.91
C LYS A 73 8.03 10.49 -9.37
N MET A 74 7.42 11.30 -8.51
CA MET A 74 6.26 12.13 -8.79
C MET A 74 6.46 13.55 -8.28
N THR A 75 5.90 14.53 -8.98
CA THR A 75 5.78 15.91 -8.50
C THR A 75 4.43 16.50 -8.90
N ILE A 76 4.09 17.66 -8.32
CA ILE A 76 2.91 18.44 -8.71
C ILE A 76 3.35 19.81 -9.21
N ASP A 77 2.62 20.32 -10.20
CA ASP A 77 2.86 21.63 -10.78
C ASP A 77 1.53 22.22 -11.26
N GLY A 78 1.39 23.54 -11.27
CA GLY A 78 0.09 24.12 -11.58
C GLY A 78 0.03 25.63 -11.51
N THR A 79 -1.19 26.13 -11.51
CA THR A 79 -1.47 27.57 -11.43
C THR A 79 -2.53 27.82 -10.36
N VAL A 80 -2.24 28.76 -9.46
CA VAL A 80 -3.25 29.35 -8.58
C VAL A 80 -3.92 30.51 -9.30
N TYR A 81 -5.23 30.40 -9.52
CA TYR A 81 -6.04 31.38 -10.21
C TYR A 81 -6.59 32.45 -9.24
N PRO A 82 -6.99 33.63 -9.73
CA PRO A 82 -7.64 34.65 -8.91
C PRO A 82 -8.94 34.15 -8.27
N TYR A 83 -9.28 34.68 -7.10
CA TYR A 83 -10.52 34.35 -6.39
C TYR A 83 -11.78 34.60 -7.24
N ARG A 84 -12.72 33.67 -7.16
CA ARG A 84 -14.06 33.81 -7.75
C ARG A 84 -15.02 34.38 -6.70
N THR A 85 -15.50 35.60 -6.90
CA THR A 85 -16.35 36.32 -5.93
C THR A 85 -17.83 36.39 -6.32
N ASN A 86 -18.14 36.32 -7.62
CA ASN A 86 -19.51 36.44 -8.16
C ASN A 86 -20.05 35.10 -8.67
N GLN A 87 -20.07 34.09 -7.80
CA GLN A 87 -20.50 32.75 -8.16
C GLN A 87 -21.89 32.42 -7.61
N PRO A 88 -22.65 31.52 -8.27
CA PRO A 88 -23.89 31.03 -7.70
C PRO A 88 -23.68 30.50 -6.29
N PRO A 89 -24.63 30.68 -5.36
CA PRO A 89 -24.54 30.13 -4.02
C PRO A 89 -24.21 28.64 -4.04
N LEU A 90 -23.57 28.15 -2.99
CA LEU A 90 -23.39 26.70 -2.84
C LEU A 90 -24.77 26.02 -2.71
N PHE A 91 -25.06 25.00 -3.52
CA PHE A 91 -26.34 24.27 -3.53
C PHE A 91 -26.14 22.75 -3.42
N GLY A 92 -27.16 22.05 -2.91
CA GLY A 92 -27.27 20.59 -2.99
C GLY A 92 -27.26 19.86 -1.64
N THR A 93 -27.23 18.53 -1.71
CA THR A 93 -27.03 17.61 -0.59
C THR A 93 -25.72 16.84 -0.81
N GLY A 94 -24.98 16.50 0.24
CA GLY A 94 -23.68 15.80 0.09
C GLY A 94 -22.54 16.70 -0.46
N TYR A 95 -21.69 16.17 -1.34
CA TYR A 95 -20.43 16.78 -1.82
C TYR A 95 -20.58 18.22 -2.34
N THR A 96 -21.59 18.50 -3.15
CA THR A 96 -21.80 19.83 -3.76
C THR A 96 -22.31 20.87 -2.78
N ASN A 97 -22.72 20.47 -1.57
CA ASN A 97 -23.22 21.44 -0.60
C ASN A 97 -22.12 22.44 -0.18
N CYS A 98 -20.85 22.07 -0.31
CA CYS A 98 -19.70 22.81 0.19
C CYS A 98 -18.78 23.34 -0.91
N TYR A 99 -19.00 22.93 -2.17
CA TYR A 99 -18.16 23.25 -3.31
C TYR A 99 -19.02 23.62 -4.53
N PRO A 100 -18.52 24.44 -5.47
CA PRO A 100 -19.24 24.77 -6.69
C PRO A 100 -19.75 23.52 -7.43
N VAL A 101 -20.91 23.62 -8.06
CA VAL A 101 -21.46 22.53 -8.90
C VAL A 101 -20.66 22.40 -10.20
N ASP A 102 -20.75 21.25 -10.86
CA ASP A 102 -19.94 20.90 -12.05
C ASP A 102 -20.04 21.94 -13.17
N SER A 103 -21.23 22.52 -13.40
CA SER A 103 -21.42 23.57 -14.41
C SER A 103 -20.67 24.87 -14.11
N VAL A 104 -20.43 25.17 -12.83
CA VAL A 104 -19.58 26.29 -12.42
C VAL A 104 -18.12 25.89 -12.59
N ILE A 105 -17.72 24.71 -12.08
CA ILE A 105 -16.34 24.21 -12.15
C ILE A 105 -15.83 24.17 -13.60
N ALA A 106 -16.66 23.68 -14.52
CA ALA A 106 -16.31 23.47 -15.92
C ALA A 106 -16.39 24.72 -16.80
N ASN A 107 -16.81 25.86 -16.25
CA ASN A 107 -17.02 27.09 -17.02
C ASN A 107 -16.23 28.27 -16.45
N GLN A 108 -14.91 28.13 -16.38
CA GLN A 108 -13.98 29.14 -15.89
C GLN A 108 -13.15 29.65 -17.08
N PRO A 109 -13.27 30.95 -17.45
CA PRO A 109 -12.84 31.45 -18.75
C PRO A 109 -11.32 31.52 -18.95
N ASP A 110 -10.56 31.50 -17.86
CA ASP A 110 -9.11 31.63 -17.77
C ASP A 110 -8.40 30.28 -17.56
N VAL A 111 -9.15 29.19 -17.34
CA VAL A 111 -8.59 27.86 -17.07
C VAL A 111 -8.48 27.07 -18.37
N ASP A 112 -7.29 26.60 -18.69
CA ASP A 112 -7.09 25.59 -19.73
C ASP A 112 -7.31 24.19 -19.13
N TYR A 113 -8.49 23.63 -19.37
CA TYR A 113 -8.87 22.32 -18.87
C TYR A 113 -8.16 21.16 -19.60
N SER A 114 -7.59 21.40 -20.78
CA SER A 114 -7.01 20.35 -21.61
C SER A 114 -5.66 19.84 -21.09
N ILE A 115 -5.03 20.60 -20.19
CA ILE A 115 -3.68 20.34 -19.68
C ILE A 115 -3.66 19.87 -18.21
N ILE A 116 -4.81 19.81 -17.53
CA ILE A 116 -4.87 19.52 -16.10
C ILE A 116 -5.25 18.06 -15.83
N ASP A 117 -4.65 17.52 -14.76
CA ASP A 117 -5.04 16.23 -14.20
C ASP A 117 -6.05 16.37 -13.07
N ASN A 118 -5.99 17.49 -12.34
CA ASN A 118 -6.85 17.76 -11.20
C ASN A 118 -7.20 19.26 -11.10
N ILE A 119 -8.48 19.55 -10.87
CA ILE A 119 -8.95 20.87 -10.46
C ILE A 119 -9.18 20.90 -8.94
N ILE A 120 -8.50 21.83 -8.28
CA ILE A 120 -8.54 22.02 -6.83
C ILE A 120 -9.41 23.23 -6.52
N LEU A 121 -10.43 23.05 -5.70
CA LEU A 121 -11.38 24.08 -5.30
C LEU A 121 -11.08 24.49 -3.86
N PHE A 122 -10.77 25.76 -3.63
CA PHE A 122 -10.65 26.33 -2.29
C PHE A 122 -11.89 27.15 -1.97
N ALA A 123 -12.81 26.61 -1.19
CA ALA A 123 -14.00 27.32 -0.76
C ALA A 123 -13.71 28.12 0.52
N HIS A 124 -13.76 29.45 0.41
CA HIS A 124 -13.84 30.37 1.54
C HIS A 124 -15.32 30.74 1.77
N ASP A 125 -15.91 30.17 2.82
CA ASP A 125 -17.30 30.37 3.17
C ASP A 125 -17.47 30.35 4.70
N THR A 126 -17.54 31.55 5.29
CA THR A 126 -17.75 31.81 6.72
C THR A 126 -19.20 32.20 7.04
N VAL A 127 -20.05 32.32 6.01
CA VAL A 127 -21.37 32.97 6.10
C VAL A 127 -22.54 32.01 5.95
N SER A 128 -22.36 30.89 5.25
CA SER A 128 -23.48 29.96 4.97
C SER A 128 -23.90 29.09 6.15
N GLY A 129 -23.05 28.97 7.18
CA GLY A 129 -23.28 28.09 8.33
C GLY A 129 -23.31 26.59 7.97
N LYS A 130 -22.83 26.21 6.78
CA LYS A 130 -22.83 24.82 6.33
C LYS A 130 -21.77 24.00 7.06
N SER A 131 -22.18 22.85 7.59
CA SER A 131 -21.28 21.86 8.18
C SER A 131 -20.68 20.99 7.08
N CYS A 132 -19.38 21.13 6.85
CA CYS A 132 -18.63 20.51 5.77
C CYS A 132 -17.35 19.89 6.33
N GLY A 133 -16.94 18.74 5.78
CA GLY A 133 -15.62 18.17 6.06
C GLY A 133 -14.48 19.08 5.60
N ALA A 134 -13.27 18.84 6.10
CA ALA A 134 -12.10 19.65 5.80
C ALA A 134 -11.67 19.57 4.32
N GLY A 135 -11.85 18.42 3.69
CA GLY A 135 -11.61 18.21 2.27
C GLY A 135 -12.32 16.97 1.74
N ASN A 136 -12.30 16.81 0.41
CA ASN A 136 -12.74 15.59 -0.29
C ASN A 136 -12.17 15.59 -1.73
N SER A 137 -11.69 14.45 -2.20
CA SER A 137 -11.18 14.29 -3.57
C SER A 137 -11.76 13.09 -4.32
N SER A 138 -11.92 13.22 -5.64
CA SER A 138 -12.25 12.10 -6.51
C SER A 138 -11.01 11.25 -6.81
N SER A 139 -11.13 9.93 -6.70
CA SER A 139 -10.09 8.98 -7.09
C SER A 139 -9.97 8.80 -8.61
N GLU A 140 -11.10 8.84 -9.30
CA GLU A 140 -11.21 8.72 -10.76
C GLU A 140 -11.27 10.10 -11.46
N LYS A 141 -10.87 10.14 -12.73
CA LYS A 141 -11.13 11.30 -13.59
C LYS A 141 -12.64 11.35 -13.89
N LEU A 142 -13.25 12.51 -13.65
CA LEU A 142 -14.68 12.72 -13.84
C LEU A 142 -14.93 13.42 -15.17
N PRO A 143 -16.01 13.08 -15.89
CA PRO A 143 -16.36 13.75 -17.14
C PRO A 143 -16.96 15.13 -16.88
N PHE A 144 -16.43 16.15 -17.56
CA PHE A 144 -16.92 17.52 -17.53
C PHE A 144 -17.23 18.03 -18.94
N THR A 145 -18.35 18.74 -19.06
CA THR A 145 -18.68 19.52 -20.26
C THR A 145 -18.10 20.92 -20.10
N THR A 146 -16.97 21.18 -20.77
CA THR A 146 -16.27 22.47 -20.76
C THR A 146 -16.54 23.25 -22.06
N PRO A 147 -16.22 24.56 -22.13
CA PRO A 147 -16.25 25.32 -23.38
C PRO A 147 -15.45 24.69 -24.52
N ASP A 148 -14.37 23.97 -24.19
CA ASP A 148 -13.47 23.33 -25.16
C ASP A 148 -13.89 21.90 -25.54
N GLY A 149 -14.98 21.40 -24.96
CA GLY A 149 -15.56 20.09 -25.23
C GLY A 149 -15.70 19.20 -24.00
N GLN A 150 -15.88 17.90 -24.24
CA GLN A 150 -15.91 16.90 -23.19
C GLN A 150 -14.47 16.57 -22.77
N LEU A 151 -14.14 16.81 -21.51
CA LEU A 151 -12.82 16.56 -20.94
C LEU A 151 -12.97 15.77 -19.63
N GLU A 152 -11.92 15.06 -19.23
CA GLU A 152 -11.90 14.27 -18.01
C GLU A 152 -10.74 14.70 -17.12
N PHE A 153 -11.05 15.11 -15.90
CA PHE A 153 -10.06 15.48 -14.88
C PHE A 153 -10.62 15.18 -13.49
N ARG A 154 -9.72 15.08 -12.50
CA ARG A 154 -10.11 14.88 -11.11
C ARG A 154 -10.55 16.18 -10.47
N ARG A 155 -11.31 16.08 -9.39
CA ARG A 155 -11.75 17.21 -8.60
C ARG A 155 -11.42 16.99 -7.13
N SER A 156 -10.75 17.96 -6.53
CA SER A 156 -10.50 18.05 -5.10
C SER A 156 -11.10 19.33 -4.54
N GLY A 157 -11.74 19.26 -3.38
CA GLY A 157 -12.33 20.41 -2.70
C GLY A 157 -11.79 20.53 -1.29
N PHE A 158 -11.44 21.76 -0.89
CA PHE A 158 -10.91 22.10 0.42
C PHE A 158 -11.55 23.36 0.98
N ARG A 159 -11.73 23.40 2.30
CA ARG A 159 -12.12 24.63 2.99
C ARG A 159 -10.88 25.38 3.47
N THR A 160 -10.82 26.67 3.17
CA THR A 160 -9.65 27.49 3.50
C THR A 160 -9.41 27.60 5.01
N GLU A 161 -10.46 27.51 5.84
CA GLU A 161 -10.34 27.55 7.31
C GLU A 161 -9.54 26.37 7.90
N PHE A 162 -9.38 25.30 7.14
CA PHE A 162 -8.56 24.14 7.49
C PHE A 162 -7.29 24.09 6.64
N TYR A 163 -6.78 25.22 6.16
CA TYR A 163 -5.50 25.25 5.47
C TYR A 163 -4.54 26.18 6.18
N PHE A 164 -3.38 25.64 6.57
CA PHE A 164 -2.28 26.42 7.15
C PHE A 164 -1.09 26.40 6.18
N PRO A 165 -1.02 27.39 5.28
CA PRO A 165 0.14 27.55 4.40
C PRO A 165 1.44 27.49 5.20
N ASN A 166 2.44 26.76 4.69
CA ASN A 166 3.80 26.62 5.24
C ASN A 166 3.98 25.73 6.48
N ASP A 167 2.91 25.15 7.04
CA ASP A 167 3.03 24.25 8.20
C ASP A 167 2.34 22.91 7.92
N PHE A 168 3.13 21.96 7.42
CA PHE A 168 2.67 20.58 7.20
C PHE A 168 2.46 19.82 8.52
N SER A 169 3.11 20.25 9.60
CA SER A 169 3.04 19.57 10.89
C SER A 169 1.66 19.75 11.56
N ASN A 170 0.92 20.80 11.18
CA ASN A 170 -0.47 20.96 11.56
C ASN A 170 -1.37 19.93 10.85
N THR A 171 -2.39 19.46 11.57
CA THR A 171 -3.30 18.38 11.16
C THR A 171 -4.05 18.63 9.84
N THR A 172 -4.06 19.86 9.33
CA THR A 172 -4.94 20.25 8.24
C THR A 172 -4.23 20.40 6.89
N SER A 173 -2.97 20.82 6.82
CA SER A 173 -2.18 20.74 5.57
C SER A 173 -1.90 19.29 5.18
N SER A 174 -1.68 18.43 6.18
CA SER A 174 -1.66 16.98 5.99
C SER A 174 -3.03 16.40 5.61
N THR A 175 -4.15 17.09 5.90
CA THR A 175 -5.46 16.71 5.36
C THR A 175 -5.55 16.97 3.85
N ILE A 176 -5.01 18.08 3.34
CA ILE A 176 -4.96 18.29 1.89
C ILE A 176 -4.11 17.23 1.21
N ALA A 177 -2.95 16.90 1.79
CA ALA A 177 -2.11 15.82 1.29
C ALA A 177 -2.86 14.47 1.30
N HIS A 178 -3.55 14.13 2.39
CA HIS A 178 -4.42 12.94 2.48
C HIS A 178 -5.43 12.88 1.34
N GLU A 179 -6.20 13.95 1.15
CA GLU A 179 -7.26 13.97 0.16
C GLU A 179 -6.69 13.91 -1.27
N LEU A 180 -5.62 14.67 -1.55
CA LEU A 180 -4.98 14.62 -2.87
C LEU A 180 -4.44 13.22 -3.20
N MET A 181 -4.05 12.42 -2.20
CA MET A 181 -3.59 11.05 -2.40
C MET A 181 -4.67 10.21 -3.07
N HIS A 182 -5.96 10.45 -2.76
CA HIS A 182 -7.05 9.79 -3.48
C HIS A 182 -7.03 10.12 -4.97
N SER A 183 -6.88 11.41 -5.31
CA SER A 183 -6.72 11.85 -6.70
C SER A 183 -5.42 11.36 -7.35
N PHE A 184 -4.47 10.85 -6.59
CA PHE A 184 -3.26 10.22 -7.10
C PHE A 184 -3.34 8.70 -7.04
N GLY A 185 -4.47 8.13 -7.46
CA GLY A 185 -4.59 6.69 -7.77
C GLY A 185 -5.00 5.82 -6.59
N ASN A 186 -5.58 6.39 -5.53
CA ASN A 186 -5.95 5.66 -4.33
C ASN A 186 -7.46 5.72 -4.01
N GLY A 187 -8.10 4.55 -3.87
CA GLY A 187 -9.53 4.42 -3.57
C GLY A 187 -9.87 4.19 -2.10
N PHE A 188 -8.87 3.90 -1.26
CA PHE A 188 -9.10 3.38 0.09
C PHE A 188 -8.53 4.28 1.20
N HIS A 189 -8.92 4.02 2.44
CA HIS A 189 -8.24 4.53 3.63
C HIS A 189 -7.39 3.44 4.27
N SER A 190 -6.39 3.85 5.06
CA SER A 190 -5.51 2.93 5.77
C SER A 190 -6.06 2.69 7.17
N ASN A 191 -6.46 1.44 7.43
CA ASN A 191 -7.15 1.04 8.66
C ASN A 191 -6.19 0.33 9.62
N SER A 192 -6.64 0.03 10.84
CA SER A 192 -5.90 -0.85 11.76
C SER A 192 -6.79 -1.91 12.40
N TYR A 193 -6.18 -3.03 12.76
CA TYR A 193 -6.72 -3.96 13.75
C TYR A 193 -6.13 -3.65 15.12
N VAL A 194 -7.01 -3.40 16.08
CA VAL A 194 -6.68 -3.19 17.51
C VAL A 194 -7.52 -4.15 18.34
N LYS A 195 -7.11 -4.51 19.57
CA LYS A 195 -8.01 -5.24 20.48
C LYS A 195 -8.75 -4.29 21.39
N GLU A 196 -10.08 -4.42 21.41
CA GLU A 196 -10.94 -3.76 22.36
C GLU A 196 -11.55 -4.83 23.28
N ASN A 197 -11.23 -4.79 24.58
CA ASN A 197 -11.71 -5.77 25.57
C ASN A 197 -11.36 -7.25 25.25
N GLY A 198 -10.21 -7.49 24.62
CA GLY A 198 -9.74 -8.83 24.28
C GLY A 198 -10.24 -9.38 22.94
N GLU A 199 -11.11 -8.65 22.24
CA GLU A 199 -11.55 -8.99 20.89
C GLU A 199 -10.89 -8.06 19.87
N TRP A 200 -10.41 -8.61 18.76
CA TRP A 200 -9.93 -7.82 17.63
C TRP A 200 -11.08 -7.04 17.00
N LYS A 201 -10.76 -5.81 16.57
CA LYS A 201 -11.72 -4.91 15.94
C LYS A 201 -11.04 -4.09 14.86
N VAL A 202 -11.71 -3.99 13.70
CA VAL A 202 -11.32 -3.03 12.66
C VAL A 202 -11.60 -1.62 13.14
N GLN A 203 -10.61 -0.78 12.93
CA GLN A 203 -10.70 0.64 13.14
C GLN A 203 -10.50 1.40 11.83
N GLY A 204 -11.58 2.05 11.37
CA GLY A 204 -11.53 2.97 10.24
C GLY A 204 -10.53 4.09 10.48
N TYR A 205 -9.69 4.37 9.47
CA TYR A 205 -8.55 5.31 9.56
C TYR A 205 -7.53 4.95 10.64
N GLY A 206 -7.57 3.74 11.20
CA GLY A 206 -6.82 3.38 12.40
C GLY A 206 -5.29 3.35 12.24
N ASN A 207 -4.76 3.35 11.01
CA ASN A 207 -3.32 3.41 10.81
C ASN A 207 -2.78 4.81 11.14
N VAL A 208 -2.19 4.95 12.33
CA VAL A 208 -1.64 6.22 12.82
C VAL A 208 -0.32 6.62 12.16
N PHE A 209 0.29 5.71 11.39
CA PHE A 209 1.52 5.93 10.66
C PHE A 209 1.28 6.25 9.17
N ASP A 210 0.05 6.10 8.67
CA ASP A 210 -0.25 6.31 7.25
C ASP A 210 -0.99 7.63 7.03
N ILE A 211 -0.65 8.35 5.96
CA ILE A 211 -1.36 9.56 5.57
C ILE A 211 -2.86 9.32 5.41
N LEU A 212 -3.25 8.14 4.91
CA LEU A 212 -4.63 7.71 4.68
C LEU A 212 -5.33 7.16 5.91
N GLY A 213 -4.64 7.09 7.05
CA GLY A 213 -5.25 6.87 8.35
C GLY A 213 -5.31 8.15 9.16
N LEU A 214 -5.05 8.05 10.46
CA LEU A 214 -5.09 9.18 11.39
C LEU A 214 -3.84 10.01 11.43
N ARG A 215 -2.76 9.53 10.79
CA ARG A 215 -1.55 10.31 10.51
C ARG A 215 -1.00 11.04 11.74
N SER A 216 -1.19 10.50 12.94
CA SER A 216 -0.83 11.16 14.20
C SER A 216 0.64 10.90 14.58
N GLN A 217 1.20 9.78 14.13
CA GLN A 217 2.59 9.41 14.37
C GLN A 217 3.48 9.74 13.17
N ALA A 218 2.99 9.48 11.96
CA ALA A 218 3.72 9.66 10.72
C ALA A 218 2.75 10.00 9.57
N SER A 219 3.28 10.48 8.45
CA SER A 219 2.55 11.10 7.34
C SER A 219 2.89 10.55 5.96
N HIS A 220 3.87 9.67 5.79
CA HIS A 220 4.05 8.93 4.54
C HIS A 220 2.98 7.84 4.39
N PRO A 221 2.58 7.54 3.15
CA PRO A 221 1.75 6.36 2.88
C PRO A 221 2.53 5.07 3.17
N CYS A 222 1.81 4.00 3.55
CA CYS A 222 2.42 2.69 3.75
C CYS A 222 3.09 2.15 2.48
N SER A 223 4.03 1.22 2.70
CA SER A 223 4.78 0.48 1.68
C SER A 223 3.89 -0.14 0.61
N MET A 224 2.75 -0.73 0.97
CA MET A 224 1.81 -1.30 0.00
C MET A 224 1.26 -0.25 -0.96
N LEU A 225 0.88 0.93 -0.46
CA LEU A 225 0.40 2.01 -1.34
C LEU A 225 1.54 2.58 -2.17
N LYS A 226 2.74 2.79 -1.59
CA LYS A 226 3.90 3.21 -2.38
C LYS A 226 4.21 2.22 -3.50
N HIS A 227 4.08 0.92 -3.25
CA HIS A 227 4.23 -0.12 -4.27
C HIS A 227 3.13 -0.02 -5.33
N LYS A 228 1.86 0.08 -4.94
CA LYS A 228 0.72 0.29 -5.87
C LYS A 228 0.94 1.49 -6.79
N LEU A 229 1.48 2.60 -6.27
CA LEU A 229 1.74 3.82 -7.04
C LEU A 229 3.04 3.80 -7.85
N GLY A 230 3.82 2.71 -7.79
CA GLY A 230 5.12 2.59 -8.45
C GLY A 230 6.22 3.46 -7.82
N TRP A 231 5.97 4.02 -6.65
CA TRP A 231 6.96 4.81 -5.90
C TRP A 231 7.95 3.90 -5.21
N LEU A 232 7.51 2.76 -4.68
CA LEU A 232 8.38 1.69 -4.20
C LEU A 232 8.42 0.59 -5.26
N THR A 233 9.62 0.23 -5.75
CA THR A 233 9.78 -0.69 -6.88
C THR A 233 10.18 -2.09 -6.43
N ASP A 234 10.06 -3.08 -7.32
CA ASP A 234 10.45 -4.48 -7.07
C ASP A 234 11.92 -4.65 -6.64
N ASN A 235 12.81 -3.70 -6.97
CA ASN A 235 14.22 -3.73 -6.51
C ASN A 235 14.41 -3.20 -5.09
N GLU A 236 13.39 -2.57 -4.52
CA GLU A 236 13.36 -1.97 -3.17
C GLU A 236 12.43 -2.79 -2.24
N ILE A 237 11.82 -3.86 -2.76
CA ILE A 237 10.94 -4.79 -2.07
C ILE A 237 11.54 -6.19 -2.15
N GLU A 238 11.68 -6.86 -1.02
CA GLU A 238 12.18 -8.23 -0.98
C GLU A 238 11.09 -9.21 -0.55
N THR A 239 10.86 -10.25 -1.35
CA THR A 239 9.93 -11.33 -0.99
C THR A 239 10.64 -12.38 -0.15
N VAL A 240 10.12 -12.61 1.05
CA VAL A 240 10.69 -13.56 2.01
C VAL A 240 10.22 -14.97 1.67
N VAL A 241 11.16 -15.85 1.34
CA VAL A 241 10.89 -17.23 0.93
C VAL A 241 11.60 -18.28 1.79
N GLU A 242 12.54 -17.84 2.63
CA GLU A 242 13.29 -18.69 3.56
C GLU A 242 13.61 -17.92 4.84
N SER A 243 13.99 -18.65 5.88
CA SER A 243 14.36 -18.03 7.15
C SER A 243 15.70 -17.30 7.03
N ASP A 244 15.72 -15.99 7.31
CA ASP A 244 16.93 -15.18 7.31
C ASP A 244 16.73 -13.90 8.15
N THR A 245 17.80 -13.13 8.32
CA THR A 245 17.74 -11.76 8.83
C THR A 245 17.77 -10.77 7.68
N PHE A 246 16.71 -9.97 7.59
CA PHE A 246 16.50 -8.98 6.55
C PHE A 246 16.70 -7.57 7.11
N ARG A 247 17.36 -6.71 6.34
CA ARG A 247 17.46 -5.28 6.67
C ARG A 247 16.35 -4.52 5.97
N ILE A 248 15.61 -3.72 6.75
CA ILE A 248 14.59 -2.82 6.24
C ILE A 248 15.02 -1.39 6.53
N TYR A 249 15.33 -0.62 5.49
CA TYR A 249 15.64 0.80 5.62
C TYR A 249 14.36 1.63 5.82
N ALA A 250 14.52 2.77 6.48
CA ALA A 250 13.43 3.70 6.77
C ALA A 250 12.67 4.09 5.48
N LEU A 251 11.35 3.94 5.50
CA LEU A 251 10.47 4.13 4.33
C LEU A 251 10.46 5.58 3.83
N GLU A 252 10.89 6.53 4.64
CA GLU A 252 10.94 7.95 4.29
C GLU A 252 12.17 8.34 3.47
N GLN A 253 13.23 7.52 3.52
CA GLN A 253 14.49 7.85 2.85
C GLN A 253 14.45 7.51 1.36
N THR A 254 15.10 8.33 0.53
CA THR A 254 15.33 8.00 -0.88
C THR A 254 16.61 7.17 -1.00
N LEU A 255 16.48 5.84 -1.06
CA LEU A 255 17.61 4.90 -1.08
C LEU A 255 17.48 3.91 -2.24
N PRO A 256 17.83 4.32 -3.48
CA PRO A 256 17.65 3.48 -4.66
C PRO A 256 18.30 2.10 -4.51
N GLY A 257 17.50 1.05 -4.69
CA GLY A 257 17.94 -0.35 -4.64
C GLY A 257 18.28 -0.88 -3.24
N GLN A 258 17.93 -0.16 -2.18
CA GLN A 258 17.94 -0.70 -0.82
C GLN A 258 16.55 -1.23 -0.46
N THR A 259 16.50 -2.34 0.26
CA THR A 259 15.24 -2.92 0.73
C THR A 259 14.57 -1.99 1.76
N GLN A 260 13.40 -1.44 1.40
CA GLN A 260 12.58 -0.58 2.28
C GLN A 260 11.26 -1.24 2.68
N SER A 261 10.94 -2.40 2.09
CA SER A 261 9.82 -3.23 2.53
C SER A 261 10.10 -4.71 2.25
N LEU A 262 9.52 -5.58 3.06
CA LEU A 262 9.47 -7.01 2.79
C LEU A 262 8.04 -7.44 2.50
N ILE A 263 7.88 -8.45 1.65
CA ILE A 263 6.60 -9.13 1.45
C ILE A 263 6.72 -10.57 1.95
N ILE A 264 5.76 -10.99 2.76
CA ILE A 264 5.56 -12.40 3.12
C ILE A 264 4.22 -12.85 2.53
N GLU A 265 4.25 -13.84 1.64
CA GLU A 265 3.05 -14.56 1.22
C GLU A 265 2.73 -15.63 2.27
N LEU A 266 1.50 -15.64 2.77
CA LEU A 266 1.04 -16.52 3.83
C LEU A 266 0.38 -17.77 3.22
N PRO A 267 0.88 -18.98 3.52
CA PRO A 267 0.24 -20.22 3.07
C PRO A 267 -1.22 -20.37 3.52
N ASN A 268 -1.55 -19.84 4.70
CA ASN A 268 -2.89 -19.85 5.25
C ASN A 268 -3.35 -18.41 5.49
N GLN A 269 -4.53 -18.08 4.96
CA GLN A 269 -5.17 -16.79 5.21
C GLN A 269 -5.35 -16.56 6.71
N VAL A 270 -5.02 -15.36 7.17
CA VAL A 270 -5.22 -14.92 8.55
C VAL A 270 -6.53 -14.17 8.66
N ASP A 271 -7.31 -14.56 9.66
CA ASP A 271 -8.59 -13.98 10.03
C ASP A 271 -8.51 -13.65 11.53
N LEU A 272 -8.20 -12.38 11.84
CA LEU A 272 -8.04 -11.94 13.23
C LEU A 272 -9.39 -11.77 13.94
N GLN A 273 -10.49 -11.59 13.20
CA GLN A 273 -11.80 -11.32 13.77
C GLN A 273 -12.89 -12.21 13.11
N PRO A 274 -13.39 -13.24 13.81
CA PRO A 274 -14.43 -14.10 13.28
C PRO A 274 -15.67 -13.32 12.81
N ASN A 275 -16.11 -13.61 11.57
CA ASN A 275 -17.20 -12.92 10.85
C ASN A 275 -16.87 -11.52 10.32
N ASP A 276 -15.61 -11.12 10.34
CA ASP A 276 -15.14 -10.01 9.52
C ASP A 276 -14.97 -10.46 8.05
N THR A 277 -15.18 -9.51 7.16
CA THR A 277 -14.92 -9.64 5.73
C THR A 277 -13.44 -9.52 5.39
N PHE A 278 -12.67 -8.75 6.17
CA PHE A 278 -11.25 -8.54 5.86
C PHE A 278 -10.43 -9.76 6.28
N LYS A 279 -9.75 -10.36 5.31
CA LYS A 279 -8.85 -11.48 5.53
C LYS A 279 -7.64 -11.35 4.63
N PHE A 280 -6.46 -11.62 5.16
CA PHE A 280 -5.23 -11.38 4.42
C PHE A 280 -4.40 -12.65 4.30
N ASP A 281 -3.82 -12.84 3.13
CA ASP A 281 -2.87 -13.89 2.80
C ASP A 281 -1.47 -13.32 2.52
N ARG A 282 -1.27 -12.03 2.82
CA ARG A 282 -0.02 -11.33 2.60
C ARG A 282 0.27 -10.31 3.69
N LEU A 283 1.54 -10.20 4.03
CA LEU A 283 2.08 -9.14 4.87
C LEU A 283 3.02 -8.24 4.07
N TYR A 284 2.87 -6.94 4.21
CA TYR A 284 3.93 -5.96 3.96
C TYR A 284 4.57 -5.59 5.29
N LEU A 285 5.89 -5.63 5.33
CA LEU A 285 6.70 -5.24 6.47
C LEU A 285 7.38 -3.92 6.15
N GLU A 286 7.29 -2.95 7.04
CA GLU A 286 7.91 -1.63 6.85
C GLU A 286 8.52 -1.09 8.15
N TYR A 287 9.45 -0.15 8.00
CA TYR A 287 10.04 0.59 9.10
C TYR A 287 9.86 2.09 8.92
N ARG A 288 9.41 2.77 9.98
CA ARG A 288 9.27 4.22 10.05
C ARG A 288 10.43 4.85 10.80
N GLY A 289 11.29 5.54 10.06
CA GLY A 289 12.42 6.29 10.59
C GLY A 289 12.01 7.62 11.23
N LEU A 290 10.79 8.11 10.97
CA LEU A 290 10.27 9.38 11.51
C LEU A 290 11.12 10.61 11.12
N THR A 291 11.61 10.59 9.88
CA THR A 291 12.41 11.67 9.26
C THR A 291 11.59 12.42 8.22
N GLY A 292 12.08 13.56 7.73
CA GLY A 292 11.37 14.34 6.71
C GLY A 292 9.98 14.79 7.17
N PHE A 293 8.96 14.58 6.34
CA PHE A 293 7.56 14.89 6.64
C PHE A 293 6.93 14.00 7.72
N ASP A 294 7.58 12.90 8.11
CA ASP A 294 7.20 12.09 9.28
C ASP A 294 7.79 12.63 10.59
N SER A 295 8.67 13.63 10.51
CA SER A 295 9.20 14.31 11.67
C SER A 295 8.11 15.18 12.33
N ARG A 296 7.76 14.83 13.57
CA ARG A 296 6.78 15.52 14.41
C ARG A 296 7.42 15.84 15.75
N THR A 297 6.96 16.92 16.37
CA THR A 297 7.40 17.23 17.74
C THR A 297 6.90 16.16 18.71
N ALA A 298 7.64 15.94 19.81
CA ALA A 298 7.20 15.01 20.85
C ALA A 298 5.80 15.35 21.38
N LEU A 299 5.40 16.63 21.39
CA LEU A 299 4.04 17.06 21.77
C LEU A 299 2.96 16.57 20.81
N GLN A 300 3.24 16.55 19.49
CA GLN A 300 2.30 16.10 18.47
C GLN A 300 2.11 14.58 18.47
N ARG A 301 3.07 13.80 19.01
CA ARG A 301 3.00 12.34 19.10
C ARG A 301 2.41 11.81 20.40
N ARG A 302 2.08 12.68 21.36
CA ARG A 302 1.51 12.25 22.65
C ARG A 302 0.11 11.69 22.47
N VAL A 303 -0.10 10.53 23.07
CA VAL A 303 -1.39 9.85 23.11
C VAL A 303 -2.16 10.37 24.31
N ARG A 304 -3.32 11.01 24.09
CA ARG A 304 -4.20 11.42 25.19
C ARG A 304 -4.93 10.19 25.74
N LEU A 305 -4.90 10.00 27.06
CA LEU A 305 -5.52 8.88 27.77
C LEU A 305 -6.91 9.25 28.32
N LYS A 306 -7.76 8.25 28.66
CA LYS A 306 -9.14 8.44 29.16
C LYS A 306 -9.26 9.37 30.37
N ASP A 307 -8.22 9.46 31.19
CA ASP A 307 -8.15 10.34 32.36
C ASP A 307 -7.65 11.77 32.04
N ASN A 308 -7.47 12.10 30.76
CA ASN A 308 -6.88 13.33 30.23
C ASN A 308 -5.37 13.51 30.48
N THR A 309 -4.68 12.48 30.95
CA THR A 309 -3.22 12.46 30.95
C THR A 309 -2.69 12.12 29.54
N TYR A 310 -1.37 12.18 29.37
CA TYR A 310 -0.72 11.90 28.09
C TYR A 310 0.32 10.80 28.25
N TYR A 311 0.23 9.79 27.39
CA TYR A 311 1.26 8.79 27.21
C TYR A 311 2.28 9.28 26.15
N PRO A 312 3.58 9.35 26.50
CA PRO A 312 4.62 9.71 25.55
C PRO A 312 4.87 8.54 24.58
N ASN A 313 4.66 8.77 23.29
CA ASN A 313 5.08 7.86 22.23
C ASN A 313 6.30 8.45 21.52
N ASP A 314 7.40 8.56 22.26
CA ASP A 314 8.49 9.43 21.83
C ASP A 314 9.28 8.82 20.67
N ASN A 315 9.46 7.48 20.63
CA ASN A 315 10.23 6.75 19.62
C ASN A 315 9.61 5.37 19.29
N PRO A 316 8.54 5.27 18.48
CA PRO A 316 7.97 3.99 18.04
C PRO A 316 8.85 3.30 16.96
N HIS A 317 10.15 3.17 17.20
CA HIS A 317 11.07 2.54 16.26
C HIS A 317 11.02 1.01 16.39
N GLY A 318 10.31 0.40 15.44
CA GLY A 318 10.11 -1.04 15.36
C GLY A 318 9.55 -1.42 14.00
N LEU A 319 9.29 -2.71 13.82
CA LEU A 319 8.69 -3.24 12.60
C LEU A 319 7.18 -2.97 12.59
N SER A 320 6.69 -2.24 11.59
CA SER A 320 5.26 -2.13 11.31
C SER A 320 4.84 -3.27 10.38
N VAL A 321 3.75 -3.96 10.75
CA VAL A 321 3.21 -5.11 10.01
C VAL A 321 1.87 -4.72 9.41
N ILE A 322 1.76 -4.78 8.08
CA ILE A 322 0.57 -4.42 7.32
C ILE A 322 0.00 -5.69 6.67
N GLY A 323 -1.16 -6.15 7.14
CA GLY A 323 -1.93 -7.20 6.45
C GLY A 323 -2.61 -6.63 5.21
N VAL A 324 -2.65 -7.41 4.12
CA VAL A 324 -3.24 -6.98 2.84
C VAL A 324 -4.30 -7.97 2.37
N ASP A 325 -5.52 -7.48 2.17
CA ASP A 325 -6.63 -8.22 1.55
C ASP A 325 -6.82 -7.72 0.12
N CYS A 326 -6.62 -8.60 -0.86
CA CYS A 326 -6.80 -8.33 -2.28
C CYS A 326 -8.01 -9.06 -2.90
N GLU A 327 -8.77 -9.82 -2.12
CA GLU A 327 -9.84 -10.70 -2.61
C GLU A 327 -11.23 -10.15 -2.30
N SER A 328 -11.42 -9.54 -1.12
CA SER A 328 -12.75 -9.28 -0.58
C SER A 328 -13.42 -8.01 -1.11
N MET A 329 -12.65 -7.03 -1.61
CA MET A 329 -13.15 -5.66 -1.84
C MET A 329 -12.84 -5.05 -3.22
N GLY A 330 -12.42 -5.84 -4.21
CA GLY A 330 -12.22 -5.37 -5.59
C GLY A 330 -10.95 -4.52 -5.82
N GLU A 331 -10.30 -4.06 -4.76
CA GLU A 331 -8.92 -3.58 -4.75
C GLU A 331 -8.20 -4.09 -3.49
N CYS A 332 -6.86 -4.08 -3.51
CA CYS A 332 -6.06 -4.45 -2.34
C CYS A 332 -6.14 -3.38 -1.24
N LEU A 333 -6.44 -3.80 -0.02
CA LEU A 333 -6.61 -2.94 1.14
C LEU A 333 -5.55 -3.23 2.21
N PRO A 334 -4.80 -2.22 2.68
CA PRO A 334 -3.86 -2.38 3.77
C PRO A 334 -4.52 -2.22 5.15
N MET A 335 -4.05 -3.01 6.11
CA MET A 335 -4.48 -2.97 7.50
C MET A 335 -3.27 -3.05 8.43
N LEU A 336 -3.01 -2.00 9.20
CA LEU A 336 -1.99 -2.03 10.25
C LEU A 336 -2.42 -3.02 11.33
N ILE A 337 -1.57 -4.01 11.61
CA ILE A 337 -1.79 -4.95 12.70
C ILE A 337 -1.08 -4.41 13.94
N ASP A 338 -1.82 -4.20 15.02
CA ASP A 338 -1.26 -3.78 16.30
C ASP A 338 -0.54 -4.95 17.00
N MET A 339 0.79 -4.88 17.09
CA MET A 339 1.60 -5.90 17.77
C MET A 339 1.49 -5.82 19.30
N HIS A 340 0.95 -4.72 19.83
CA HIS A 340 0.73 -4.47 21.25
C HIS A 340 -0.74 -4.15 21.53
N PRO A 341 -1.66 -5.08 21.23
CA PRO A 341 -3.08 -4.76 21.18
C PRO A 341 -3.72 -4.52 22.56
N ASP A 342 -2.96 -4.64 23.65
CA ASP A 342 -3.44 -4.28 24.98
C ASP A 342 -3.51 -2.75 25.12
N PRO A 343 -4.54 -2.19 25.77
CA PRO A 343 -4.71 -0.74 25.83
C PRO A 343 -3.48 -0.02 26.39
N ILE A 344 -3.00 1.00 25.66
CA ILE A 344 -1.86 1.83 26.06
C ILE A 344 -2.02 2.31 27.51
N GLY A 345 -1.02 2.00 28.33
CA GLY A 345 -0.97 2.39 29.74
C GLY A 345 -1.99 1.69 30.66
N GLY A 346 -2.65 0.61 30.21
CA GLY A 346 -3.63 -0.15 31.00
C GLY A 346 -4.95 0.59 31.28
N ILE A 347 -5.12 1.80 30.72
CA ILE A 347 -6.27 2.69 30.92
C ILE A 347 -6.97 2.97 29.58
N GLY A 348 -6.26 2.82 28.46
CA GLY A 348 -6.74 3.08 27.10
C GLY A 348 -6.69 4.56 26.71
N ALA A 349 -6.58 4.81 25.40
CA ALA A 349 -6.58 6.16 24.85
C ALA A 349 -7.96 6.84 25.00
N SER A 350 -7.99 8.16 25.18
CA SER A 350 -9.22 8.95 25.08
C SER A 350 -9.49 9.31 23.62
N TYR A 351 -10.65 8.90 23.11
CA TYR A 351 -11.14 9.22 21.77
C TYR A 351 -10.33 8.56 20.62
N PHE A 352 -10.99 8.43 19.47
CA PHE A 352 -10.52 7.85 18.21
C PHE A 352 -9.04 8.16 17.89
N PRO A 353 -8.32 7.20 17.32
CA PRO A 353 -7.52 6.24 18.07
C PRO A 353 -6.04 6.56 18.11
N HIS A 354 -5.53 6.30 19.28
CA HIS A 354 -4.10 6.18 19.49
C HIS A 354 -3.74 4.79 20.00
N GLU A 355 -4.68 3.84 20.04
CA GLU A 355 -4.40 2.48 20.54
C GLU A 355 -3.30 1.82 19.70
N ALA A 356 -3.32 1.96 18.37
CA ALA A 356 -2.24 1.48 17.51
C ALA A 356 -0.94 2.32 17.54
N SER A 357 -0.75 3.22 18.52
CA SER A 357 0.47 4.07 18.57
C SER A 357 1.73 3.31 18.93
N ASP A 358 1.59 2.20 19.65
CA ASP A 358 2.66 1.23 19.93
C ASP A 358 2.57 0.00 19.03
N ALA A 359 1.79 0.03 17.95
CA ALA A 359 1.68 -1.07 17.00
C ALA A 359 3.00 -1.66 16.49
N PRO A 360 4.11 -0.91 16.28
CA PRO A 360 5.35 -1.51 15.82
C PRO A 360 5.93 -2.53 16.81
N LEU A 361 6.38 -3.68 16.29
CA LEU A 361 7.14 -4.69 17.03
C LEU A 361 8.54 -4.12 17.37
N LYS A 362 8.89 -4.03 18.64
CA LYS A 362 10.11 -3.38 19.13
C LYS A 362 11.27 -4.37 19.20
N LEU A 363 12.46 -3.84 19.47
CA LEU A 363 13.69 -4.61 19.60
C LEU A 363 13.55 -5.77 20.62
N ASN A 364 13.92 -6.97 20.18
CA ASN A 364 13.83 -8.27 20.87
C ASN A 364 12.40 -8.76 21.13
N GLU A 365 11.38 -8.15 20.52
CA GLU A 365 10.02 -8.69 20.54
C GLU A 365 9.82 -9.63 19.35
N THR A 366 9.00 -10.66 19.57
CA THR A 366 8.66 -11.67 18.57
C THR A 366 7.16 -11.69 18.36
N TYR A 367 6.74 -11.85 17.10
CA TYR A 367 5.35 -12.08 16.74
C TYR A 367 5.23 -13.35 15.90
N ASP A 368 4.35 -14.26 16.32
CA ASP A 368 4.01 -15.48 15.57
C ASP A 368 2.75 -15.22 14.71
N VAL A 369 2.88 -15.42 13.40
CA VAL A 369 1.77 -15.29 12.46
C VAL A 369 0.84 -16.49 12.62
N GLU A 370 -0.42 -16.22 12.94
CA GLU A 370 -1.41 -17.25 13.24
C GLU A 370 -1.53 -18.26 12.10
N ASN A 371 -1.55 -19.56 12.44
CA ASN A 371 -1.72 -20.67 11.51
C ASN A 371 -0.69 -20.79 10.37
N ASN A 372 0.42 -20.05 10.41
CA ASN A 372 1.41 -20.05 9.32
C ASN A 372 2.77 -20.65 9.69
N GLN A 373 3.05 -20.88 10.98
CA GLN A 373 4.40 -21.28 11.45
C GLN A 373 5.49 -20.29 10.99
N ILE A 374 5.11 -19.02 10.84
CA ILE A 374 6.00 -17.91 10.51
C ILE A 374 6.15 -17.07 11.78
N SER A 375 7.37 -16.68 12.12
CA SER A 375 7.62 -15.72 13.20
C SER A 375 8.54 -14.60 12.74
N MET A 376 8.37 -13.43 13.35
CA MET A 376 9.17 -12.23 13.07
C MET A 376 9.75 -11.72 14.38
N GLU A 377 11.04 -11.42 14.41
CA GLU A 377 11.74 -10.84 15.56
C GLU A 377 12.56 -9.64 15.11
N VAL A 378 12.40 -8.49 15.76
CA VAL A 378 13.28 -7.34 15.52
C VAL A 378 14.58 -7.54 16.29
N VAL A 379 15.68 -7.76 15.60
CA VAL A 379 16.99 -8.09 16.21
C VAL A 379 17.94 -6.89 16.28
N ASN A 380 17.66 -5.82 15.53
CA ASN A 380 18.43 -4.59 15.58
C ASN A 380 17.59 -3.36 15.19
N VAL A 381 17.87 -2.22 15.81
CA VAL A 381 17.26 -0.92 15.49
C VAL A 381 18.36 0.15 15.41
N SER A 382 18.52 0.73 14.22
CA SER A 382 19.25 1.98 14.00
C SER A 382 18.23 3.10 13.77
N GLU A 383 17.88 3.80 14.85
CA GLU A 383 16.85 4.85 14.84
C GLU A 383 17.04 5.83 13.67
N GLY A 384 15.98 6.01 12.89
CA GLY A 384 15.95 6.88 11.72
C GLY A 384 16.55 6.29 10.45
N ASN A 385 17.28 5.17 10.52
CA ASN A 385 18.01 4.60 9.37
C ASN A 385 17.46 3.25 8.91
N TYR A 386 17.51 2.23 9.75
CA TYR A 386 17.10 0.88 9.41
C TYR A 386 16.80 0.02 10.64
N ILE A 387 16.11 -1.09 10.43
CA ILE A 387 16.00 -2.20 11.38
C ILE A 387 16.50 -3.49 10.72
N ASP A 388 16.96 -4.44 11.52
CA ASP A 388 17.18 -5.81 11.06
C ASP A 388 16.11 -6.71 11.71
N VAL A 389 15.45 -7.54 10.90
CA VAL A 389 14.34 -8.41 11.31
C VAL A 389 14.72 -9.85 10.96
N TYR A 390 14.78 -10.73 11.95
CA TYR A 390 14.84 -12.16 11.71
C TYR A 390 13.45 -12.68 11.43
N ILE A 391 13.27 -13.36 10.29
CA ILE A 391 12.01 -14.00 9.92
C ILE A 391 12.27 -15.49 9.90
N SER A 392 11.52 -16.24 10.71
CA SER A 392 11.49 -17.69 10.63
C SER A 392 10.35 -18.10 9.71
N MET A 393 10.68 -18.71 8.58
CA MET A 393 9.70 -19.40 7.74
C MET A 393 9.53 -20.85 8.24
N PRO A 394 8.37 -21.48 8.01
CA PRO A 394 8.24 -22.91 8.22
C PRO A 394 9.35 -23.59 7.43
N SER A 395 10.16 -24.39 8.12
CA SER A 395 11.01 -25.33 7.39
C SER A 395 10.09 -26.18 6.53
N ASN A 396 10.42 -26.37 5.26
CA ASN A 396 9.78 -27.35 4.38
C ASN A 396 10.01 -28.80 4.87
N THR A 397 10.18 -29.00 6.17
CA THR A 397 9.98 -30.25 6.89
C THR A 397 8.51 -30.37 7.27
N GLY A 398 7.62 -30.27 6.28
CA GLY A 398 6.36 -30.97 6.41
C GLY A 398 6.70 -32.44 6.60
N THR A 399 6.11 -33.07 7.61
CA THR A 399 5.88 -34.52 7.55
C THR A 399 4.93 -34.79 6.39
N GLU A 400 5.42 -34.69 5.16
CA GLU A 400 5.11 -35.77 4.23
C GLU A 400 5.78 -36.99 4.84
N THR A 401 5.05 -38.10 4.93
CA THR A 401 5.70 -39.39 5.08
C THR A 401 6.90 -39.40 4.15
N VAL A 402 8.12 -39.47 4.70
CA VAL A 402 9.34 -39.66 3.90
C VAL A 402 9.11 -40.92 3.07
N LYS A 403 8.72 -40.71 1.83
CA LYS A 403 8.95 -41.63 0.73
C LYS A 403 9.88 -40.88 -0.19
N SER A 404 11.17 -41.07 0.11
CA SER A 404 12.29 -40.91 -0.79
C SER A 404 11.87 -40.99 -2.27
N ASN A 405 11.95 -39.85 -2.96
CA ASN A 405 12.55 -39.72 -4.30
C ASN A 405 12.55 -38.23 -4.72
N ASP A 406 13.49 -37.46 -4.16
CA ASP A 406 13.75 -36.08 -4.63
C ASP A 406 14.22 -36.11 -6.08
N ILE A 407 13.36 -35.68 -7.02
CA ILE A 407 13.76 -35.50 -8.41
C ILE A 407 14.72 -34.30 -8.51
N LYS A 408 15.93 -34.54 -9.00
CA LYS A 408 17.00 -33.55 -9.18
C LYS A 408 17.07 -33.08 -10.61
N VAL A 409 17.32 -31.78 -10.82
CA VAL A 409 17.47 -31.17 -12.15
C VAL A 409 18.79 -30.41 -12.24
N TYR A 410 19.62 -30.71 -13.24
CA TYR A 410 20.93 -30.08 -13.40
C TYR A 410 21.51 -30.20 -14.82
N PRO A 411 22.41 -29.31 -15.26
CA PRO A 411 22.91 -28.14 -14.53
C PRO A 411 21.88 -27.02 -14.49
N THR A 412 21.91 -26.20 -13.45
CA THR A 412 21.31 -24.86 -13.46
C THR A 412 22.39 -23.88 -12.97
N PRO A 413 22.81 -22.87 -13.77
CA PRO A 413 22.31 -22.52 -15.10
C PRO A 413 22.58 -23.55 -16.22
N VAL A 414 21.65 -23.69 -17.17
CA VAL A 414 21.71 -24.62 -18.31
C VAL A 414 21.94 -23.90 -19.63
N LYS A 415 22.66 -24.55 -20.56
CA LYS A 415 22.81 -24.08 -21.95
C LYS A 415 21.81 -24.72 -22.91
N ASN A 416 21.82 -26.06 -23.00
CA ASN A 416 21.01 -26.78 -23.99
C ASN A 416 20.23 -27.95 -23.38
N ILE A 417 20.83 -28.73 -22.49
CA ILE A 417 20.21 -29.97 -21.98
C ILE A 417 20.21 -29.97 -20.46
N LEU A 418 19.04 -30.22 -19.88
CA LEU A 418 18.85 -30.52 -18.46
C LEU A 418 18.81 -32.02 -18.24
N ASN A 419 19.48 -32.49 -17.19
CA ASN A 419 19.33 -33.85 -16.67
C ASN A 419 18.31 -33.85 -15.56
N ILE A 420 17.48 -34.89 -15.52
CA ILE A 420 16.43 -35.14 -14.55
C ILE A 420 16.74 -36.52 -13.94
N GLU A 421 16.96 -36.56 -12.63
CA GLU A 421 17.32 -37.76 -11.87
C GLU A 421 16.43 -37.92 -10.65
N GLY A 422 16.48 -39.08 -9.99
CA GLY A 422 15.67 -39.33 -8.78
C GLY A 422 14.28 -39.89 -9.07
N HIS A 423 14.07 -40.45 -10.28
CA HIS A 423 12.84 -41.13 -10.67
C HIS A 423 13.16 -42.46 -11.37
N GLU A 424 12.27 -43.46 -11.28
CA GLU A 424 12.47 -44.78 -11.89
C GLU A 424 11.77 -44.92 -13.26
N GLY A 425 10.86 -44.01 -13.60
CA GLY A 425 10.00 -44.09 -14.78
C GLY A 425 10.11 -42.92 -15.77
N ARG A 426 9.03 -42.65 -16.50
CA ARG A 426 8.90 -41.46 -17.34
C ARG A 426 8.29 -40.32 -16.53
N VAL A 427 8.76 -39.11 -16.79
CA VAL A 427 8.33 -37.87 -16.15
C VAL A 427 7.73 -36.97 -17.23
N SER A 428 6.53 -36.46 -16.98
CA SER A 428 5.98 -35.33 -17.75
C SER A 428 6.60 -34.05 -17.25
N VAL A 429 7.12 -33.20 -18.13
CA VAL A 429 7.81 -31.96 -17.80
C VAL A 429 7.15 -30.82 -18.55
N ASP A 430 6.57 -29.89 -17.80
CA ASP A 430 6.00 -28.65 -18.31
C ASP A 430 6.92 -27.49 -17.90
N VAL A 431 7.33 -26.68 -18.88
CA VAL A 431 8.21 -25.52 -18.68
C VAL A 431 7.42 -24.24 -18.87
N TYR A 432 7.44 -23.38 -17.88
CA TYR A 432 6.76 -22.09 -17.88
C TYR A 432 7.76 -20.94 -17.84
N ASP A 433 7.45 -19.85 -18.54
CA ASP A 433 8.15 -18.58 -18.36
C ASP A 433 7.73 -17.88 -17.03
N MET A 434 8.37 -16.77 -16.71
CA MET A 434 8.09 -16.00 -15.48
C MET A 434 6.70 -15.37 -15.43
N TYR A 435 5.97 -15.34 -16.55
CA TYR A 435 4.59 -14.86 -16.63
C TYR A 435 3.57 -16.01 -16.56
N GLY A 436 4.04 -17.25 -16.32
CA GLY A 436 3.18 -18.43 -16.21
C GLY A 436 2.72 -19.00 -17.55
N LYS A 437 3.28 -18.56 -18.68
CA LYS A 437 2.94 -19.12 -19.99
C LYS A 437 3.69 -20.43 -20.20
N LEU A 438 2.97 -21.49 -20.57
CA LEU A 438 3.56 -22.77 -20.96
C LEU A 438 4.36 -22.62 -22.27
N ILE A 439 5.65 -22.90 -22.20
CA ILE A 439 6.60 -22.78 -23.32
C ILE A 439 6.93 -24.13 -23.93
N LEU A 440 7.06 -25.17 -23.11
CA LEU A 440 7.42 -26.53 -23.52
C LEU A 440 6.67 -27.53 -22.65
N SER A 441 6.20 -28.63 -23.25
CA SER A 441 5.60 -29.77 -22.54
C SER A 441 6.10 -31.05 -23.19
N GLU A 442 6.79 -31.90 -22.43
CA GLU A 442 7.41 -33.12 -22.94
C GLU A 442 7.39 -34.25 -21.91
N ILE A 443 7.33 -35.50 -22.37
CA ILE A 443 7.54 -36.67 -21.51
C ILE A 443 8.94 -37.23 -21.76
N THR A 444 9.79 -37.21 -20.73
CA THR A 444 11.17 -37.70 -20.80
C THR A 444 11.48 -38.71 -19.69
N SER A 445 12.59 -39.42 -19.81
CA SER A 445 13.07 -40.34 -18.78
C SER A 445 14.40 -39.95 -18.14
N LYS A 446 15.12 -38.95 -18.67
CA LYS A 446 16.44 -38.55 -18.14
C LYS A 446 16.84 -37.14 -18.49
N THR A 447 16.45 -36.65 -19.67
CA THR A 447 16.97 -35.38 -20.18
C THR A 447 15.89 -34.56 -20.87
N LEU A 448 15.95 -33.24 -20.73
CA LEU A 448 15.09 -32.30 -21.43
C LEU A 448 15.96 -31.38 -22.28
N ASP A 449 15.65 -31.26 -23.57
CA ASP A 449 16.28 -30.28 -24.47
C ASP A 449 15.56 -28.92 -24.31
N VAL A 450 16.34 -27.92 -23.94
CA VAL A 450 15.92 -26.53 -23.72
C VAL A 450 16.71 -25.55 -24.59
N SER A 451 17.34 -26.03 -25.66
CA SER A 451 18.17 -25.22 -26.56
C SER A 451 17.41 -24.09 -27.23
N ASP A 452 16.12 -24.30 -27.53
CA ASP A 452 15.24 -23.30 -28.16
C ASP A 452 14.70 -22.25 -27.17
N LEU A 453 14.94 -22.40 -25.87
CA LEU A 453 14.56 -21.39 -24.87
C LEU A 453 15.51 -20.19 -24.96
N ALA A 454 14.94 -18.98 -24.91
CA ALA A 454 15.71 -17.76 -24.75
C ALA A 454 16.41 -17.72 -23.38
N SER A 455 17.49 -16.95 -23.27
CA SER A 455 18.16 -16.74 -21.98
C SER A 455 17.18 -16.09 -20.99
N GLY A 456 17.06 -16.65 -19.79
CA GLY A 456 16.03 -16.24 -18.83
C GLY A 456 15.76 -17.26 -17.74
N MET A 457 14.82 -16.94 -16.85
CA MET A 457 14.40 -17.80 -15.75
C MET A 457 13.13 -18.56 -16.12
N TYR A 458 13.09 -19.86 -15.79
CA TYR A 458 11.95 -20.73 -16.08
C TYR A 458 11.60 -21.61 -14.88
N ILE A 459 10.33 -22.03 -14.85
CA ILE A 459 9.80 -22.98 -13.89
C ILE A 459 9.53 -24.31 -14.59
N LEU A 460 10.11 -25.40 -14.07
CA LEU A 460 9.80 -26.76 -14.48
C LEU A 460 8.81 -27.36 -13.50
N VAL A 461 7.67 -27.82 -14.01
CA VAL A 461 6.71 -28.66 -13.29
C VAL A 461 6.86 -30.08 -13.83
N MET A 462 7.25 -31.01 -12.97
CA MET A 462 7.56 -32.39 -13.33
C MET A 462 6.61 -33.34 -12.62
N LYS A 463 6.02 -34.27 -13.36
CA LYS A 463 5.14 -35.31 -12.82
C LYS A 463 5.67 -36.70 -13.17
N ASP A 464 6.05 -37.49 -12.18
CA ASP A 464 6.41 -38.90 -12.40
C ASP A 464 5.13 -39.67 -12.78
N LEU A 465 5.13 -40.27 -13.97
CA LEU A 465 3.97 -40.98 -14.51
C LEU A 465 3.75 -42.35 -13.86
N THR A 466 4.67 -42.78 -13.00
CA THR A 466 4.64 -44.04 -12.25
C THR A 466 4.03 -43.83 -10.88
N THR A 467 4.49 -42.81 -10.14
CA THR A 467 4.02 -42.51 -8.78
C THR A 467 2.88 -41.49 -8.77
N ASN A 468 2.66 -40.77 -9.88
CA ASN A 468 1.81 -39.58 -9.99
C ASN A 468 2.27 -38.39 -9.12
N GLU A 469 3.46 -38.47 -8.52
CA GLU A 469 4.02 -37.38 -7.73
C GLU A 469 4.44 -36.22 -8.63
N GLN A 470 4.24 -35.00 -8.12
CA GLN A 470 4.54 -33.77 -8.84
C GLN A 470 5.54 -32.95 -8.03
N THR A 471 6.52 -32.37 -8.72
CA THR A 471 7.55 -31.54 -8.12
C THR A 471 7.88 -30.37 -9.04
N GLN A 472 8.35 -29.26 -8.46
CA GLN A 472 8.67 -28.05 -9.18
C GLN A 472 10.14 -27.67 -8.95
N LYS A 473 10.81 -27.22 -10.02
CA LYS A 473 12.19 -26.71 -9.94
C LYS A 473 12.34 -25.43 -10.76
N ARG A 474 13.06 -24.46 -10.20
CA ARG A 474 13.49 -23.26 -10.91
C ARG A 474 14.80 -23.53 -11.66
N ILE A 475 14.87 -23.12 -12.92
CA ILE A 475 16.09 -23.19 -13.73
C ILE A 475 16.46 -21.81 -14.27
N ILE A 476 17.75 -21.63 -14.58
CA ILE A 476 18.27 -20.45 -15.28
C ILE A 476 18.82 -20.91 -16.63
N LYS A 477 18.35 -20.35 -17.75
CA LYS A 477 18.85 -20.59 -19.11
C LYS A 477 19.84 -19.49 -19.48
N ASN A 478 21.06 -19.90 -19.85
CA ASN A 478 22.10 -19.02 -20.37
C ASN A 478 21.96 -18.78 -21.87
#